data_AF-A0A7X6U769-F1
#
_entry.id   AF-A0A7X6U769-F1
#
_cell.length_a   1.000
_cell.length_b   1.000
_cell.length_c   1.000
_cell.angle_alpha   90.00
_cell.angle_beta   90.00
_cell.angle_gamma   90.00
#
_symmetry.space_group_name_H-M   'P 1'
#
loop_
_entity.id
_entity.type
_entity.pdbx_description
1 polymer ?
#
loop_
_entity_poly.entity_id
_entity_poly.type
_entity_poly.pdbx_seq_one_letter_code
_entity_poly.pdbx_strand_id
1 'polypeptide(L)' 'LVSRVWPKLESREIRPTIYRVLPIEKAQEAHALLEQSLNVGKVVLAVRG' A
#
# COMPACT_ATOMS: atom_id res chain seq x y z
N LEU A 1 14.69 -10.39 7.75
CA LEU A 1 13.50 -9.56 8.05
C LEU A 1 12.25 -10.14 7.39
N VAL A 2 12.25 -10.36 6.07
CA VAL A 2 11.10 -10.86 5.29
C VAL A 2 10.53 -12.19 5.81
N SER A 3 11.40 -13.13 6.21
CA SER A 3 11.00 -14.45 6.75
C SER A 3 10.18 -14.41 8.04
N ARG A 4 10.22 -13.32 8.80
CA ARG A 4 9.48 -13.18 10.07
C ARG A 4 8.11 -12.52 9.91
N VAL A 5 7.91 -11.78 8.81
CA VAL A 5 6.71 -10.97 8.59
C VAL A 5 5.61 -11.79 7.93
N TRP A 6 5.97 -12.69 7.01
CA TRP A 6 5.01 -13.50 6.25
C TRP A 6 4.09 -14.37 7.13
N PRO A 7 4.61 -15.13 8.10
CA PRO A 7 3.75 -15.93 8.97
C PRO A 7 2.76 -15.08 9.80
N LYS A 8 3.16 -13.86 10.19
CA LYS A 8 2.32 -12.92 10.93
C LYS A 8 1.24 -12.26 10.08
N LEU A 9 1.52 -12.10 8.78
CA LEU A 9 0.54 -11.62 7.81
C LEU A 9 -0.49 -12.72 7.51
N GLU A 10 -0.04 -13.95 7.31
CA GLU A 10 -0.90 -15.13 7.09
C GLU A 10 -1.78 -15.43 8.31
N SER A 11 -1.24 -15.32 9.53
CA SER A 11 -1.99 -15.49 10.77
C SER A 11 -2.96 -14.33 11.09
N ARG A 12 -3.00 -13.29 10.24
CA ARG A 12 -3.78 -12.04 10.42
C ARG A 12 -3.39 -11.23 11.66
N GLU A 13 -2.23 -11.49 12.26
CA GLU A 13 -1.65 -10.72 13.37
C GLU A 13 -1.21 -9.32 12.91
N ILE A 14 -0.68 -9.22 11.68
CA ILE A 14 -0.35 -7.95 11.03
C ILE A 14 -1.39 -7.66 9.95
N ARG A 15 -2.03 -6.49 10.02
CA ARG A 15 -3.00 -6.03 9.03
C ARG A 15 -2.54 -4.71 8.41
N PRO A 16 -2.04 -4.70 7.16
CA PRO A 16 -1.63 -3.46 6.53
C PRO A 16 -2.86 -2.61 6.20
N THR A 17 -2.86 -1.36 6.64
CA THR A 17 -3.89 -0.37 6.26
C THR A 17 -3.58 0.14 4.85
N ILE A 18 -4.39 -0.26 3.88
CA ILE A 18 -4.32 0.27 2.51
C ILE A 18 -5.23 1.49 2.43
N TYR A 19 -4.68 2.62 2.03
CA TYR A 19 -5.43 3.85 1.87
C TYR A 19 -6.13 3.90 0.52
N ARG A 20 -5.38 3.62 -0.56
CA ARG A 20 -5.91 3.64 -1.93
C ARG A 20 -5.15 2.68 -2.83
N VAL A 21 -5.86 2.09 -3.79
CA VAL A 21 -5.27 1.34 -4.90
C VAL A 21 -5.57 2.10 -6.19
N LEU A 22 -4.54 2.42 -6.97
CA LEU A 22 -4.66 3.14 -8.23
C LEU A 22 -4.02 2.31 -9.36
N PRO A 23 -4.49 2.44 -10.62
CA PRO A 23 -3.77 1.88 -11.77
C PRO A 23 -2.35 2.46 -11.85
N ILE A 24 -1.36 1.67 -12.31
CA ILE A 24 0.03 2.12 -12.39
C ILE A 24 0.22 3.36 -13.28
N GLU A 25 -0.65 3.54 -14.27
CA GLU A 25 -0.68 4.71 -15.16
C GLU A 25 -0.98 6.01 -14.40
N LYS A 26 -1.54 5.91 -13.18
CA LYS A 26 -1.89 7.04 -12.32
C LYS A 26 -0.85 7.33 -11.23
N ALA A 27 0.42 7.00 -11.47
CA ALA A 27 1.50 7.26 -10.51
C ALA A 27 1.55 8.73 -10.04
N GLN A 28 1.31 9.70 -10.93
CA GLN A 28 1.28 11.11 -10.56
C GLN A 28 0.17 11.46 -9.56
N GLU A 29 -1.04 10.88 -9.72
CA GLU A 29 -2.14 11.02 -8.75
C GLU A 29 -1.73 10.40 -7.41
N ALA A 30 -1.06 9.24 -7.43
CA ALA A 30 -0.56 8.59 -6.23
C ALA A 30 0.46 9.45 -5.48
N HIS A 31 1.38 10.12 -6.18
CA HIS A 31 2.35 11.04 -5.59
C HIS A 31 1.68 12.28 -4.97
N ALA A 32 0.71 12.88 -5.66
CA ALA A 32 -0.05 14.01 -5.13
C ALA A 32 -0.81 13.63 -3.83
N LEU A 33 -1.30 12.40 -3.71
CA LEU A 33 -1.93 11.91 -2.47
C LEU A 33 -0.93 11.77 -1.31
N LEU A 34 0.34 11.44 -1.59
CA LEU A 34 1.39 11.37 -0.56
C LEU A 34 1.78 12.75 -0.04
N GLU A 35 1.84 13.75 -0.93
CA GLU A 35 2.20 15.14 -0.59
C GLU A 35 1.18 15.79 0.36
N GLN A 36 -0.07 15.36 0.31
CA GLN A 36 -1.14 15.88 1.16
C GLN A 36 -0.99 15.54 2.67
N SER A 37 0.03 14.75 3.06
CA SER A 37 0.44 14.51 4.45
C SER A 37 -0.67 14.18 5.46
N LEU A 38 -1.79 13.62 4.99
CA LEU A 38 -2.78 13.02 5.86
C LEU A 38 -2.23 11.65 6.28
N ASN A 39 -2.18 11.37 7.58
CA ASN A 39 -1.69 10.13 8.18
C ASN A 39 -2.47 8.87 7.75
N VAL A 40 -2.48 8.51 6.46
CA VAL A 40 -3.40 7.49 5.94
C VAL A 40 -2.67 6.49 5.05
N GLY A 41 -2.26 5.39 5.68
CA GLY A 41 -2.03 4.08 5.06
C GLY A 41 -1.05 4.00 3.89
N LYS A 42 -1.03 2.83 3.24
CA LYS A 42 -0.23 2.58 2.04
C LYS A 42 -1.04 2.92 0.78
N VAL A 43 -0.44 3.64 -0.17
CA VAL A 43 -0.94 3.75 -1.54
C VAL A 43 -0.31 2.64 -2.38
N VAL A 44 -1.13 1.87 -3.09
CA VAL A 44 -0.67 0.74 -3.91
C VAL A 44 -0.98 1.01 -5.37
N LEU A 45 0.00 0.81 -6.25
CA LEU A 45 -0.23 0.82 -7.69
C LEU A 45 -0.48 -0.60 -8.18
N ALA A 46 -1.63 -0.80 -8.83
CA ALA A 46 -2.01 -2.05 -9.44
C ALA A 46 -1.51 -2.07 -10.89
N VAL A 47 -0.68 -3.06 -11.22
CA VAL A 47 -0.28 -3.37 -12.58
C VAL A 47 -1.24 -4.45 -13.09
N ARG A 48 -2.02 -4.16 -14.13
CA ARG A 48 -2.68 -5.22 -14.90
C ARG A 48 -1.70 -5.67 -15.98
N GLY A 49 -1.39 -6.97 -16.00
CA GLY A 49 -0.73 -7.61 -17.14
C GLY A 49 -1.73 -7.94 -18.23
#